data_AF-D3FWM4-F1
#
_entry.id   AF-D3FWM4-F1
#
_cell.length_a   1.000
_cell.length_b   1.000
_cell.length_c   1.000
_cell.angle_alpha   90.00
_cell.angle_beta   90.00
_cell.angle_gamma   90.00
#
_symmetry.space_group_name_H-M   'P 1'
#
loop_
_entity.id
_entity.type
_entity.pdbx_description
1 polymer ?
#
loop_
_entity_poly.entity_id
_entity_poly.type
_entity_poly.pdbx_seq_one_letter_code
_entity_poly.pdbx_strand_id
1 'polypeptide(L)'
;MKKSPFILLLTFVLLITLTGCGNDLTYSEVSIDHVESNLDAFIQQAEPENGIYLFFHNDDSFYVYVTSGHLTQGERPLHISNFNVERKGDVLHIYYEEEQAEEGSNNHRLYLVKLDKPIEEINAYKNGEEIPFAMVGGS
;
A
#
# COMPACT_ATOMS: atom_id res chain seq x y z
N MET A 1 38.45 36.55 -22.17
CA MET A 1 37.40 36.67 -21.14
C MET A 1 37.62 35.54 -20.13
N LYS A 2 38.24 35.84 -18.97
CA LYS A 2 38.49 34.84 -17.92
C LYS A 2 37.15 34.53 -17.25
N LYS A 3 36.54 33.38 -17.57
CA LYS A 3 35.34 32.91 -16.88
C LYS A 3 35.73 32.67 -15.41
N SER A 4 35.07 33.38 -14.49
CA SER A 4 35.38 33.32 -13.07
C SER A 4 35.15 31.89 -12.55
N PRO A 5 36.14 31.27 -11.87
CA PRO A 5 35.98 29.91 -11.31
C PRO A 5 34.88 29.84 -10.25
N PHE A 6 34.42 31.00 -9.75
CA PHE A 6 33.37 31.13 -8.77
C PHE A 6 32.01 30.61 -9.26
N ILE A 7 31.70 30.77 -10.55
CA ILE A 7 30.43 30.30 -11.14
C ILE A 7 30.39 28.78 -11.23
N LEU A 8 31.55 28.15 -11.55
CA LEU A 8 31.66 26.69 -11.65
C LEU A 8 31.53 26.02 -10.28
N LEU A 9 32.08 26.66 -9.23
CA LEU A 9 31.97 26.20 -7.85
C LEU A 9 30.52 26.26 -7.35
N LEU A 10 29.79 27.33 -7.70
CA LEU A 10 28.40 27.52 -7.29
C LEU A 10 27.47 26.49 -7.93
N THR A 11 27.68 26.14 -9.21
CA THR A 11 26.92 25.04 -9.85
C THR A 11 27.27 23.67 -9.27
N PHE A 12 28.52 23.46 -8.84
CA PHE A 12 28.91 22.19 -8.22
C PHE A 12 28.27 22.01 -6.84
N VAL A 13 28.20 23.06 -6.02
CA VAL A 13 27.54 23.04 -4.69
C VAL A 13 26.03 22.79 -4.81
N LEU A 14 25.37 23.33 -5.85
CA LEU A 14 23.94 23.10 -6.10
C LEU A 14 23.62 21.64 -6.50
N LEU A 15 24.57 20.93 -7.11
CA LEU A 15 24.40 19.52 -7.51
C LEU A 15 24.50 18.55 -6.33
N ILE A 16 25.20 18.91 -5.25
CA ILE A 16 25.43 18.02 -4.10
C ILE A 16 24.23 18.00 -3.14
N THR A 17 23.36 19.01 -3.18
CA THR A 17 22.18 19.11 -2.29
C THR A 17 20.97 18.30 -2.77
N LEU A 18 21.03 17.61 -3.91
CA LEU A 18 19.93 16.77 -4.41
C LEU A 18 19.98 15.30 -3.94
N THR A 19 20.94 14.93 -3.10
CA THR A 19 20.97 13.57 -2.52
C THR A 19 20.09 13.50 -1.26
N GLY A 20 18.77 13.60 -1.47
CA GLY A 20 17.80 13.22 -0.45
C GLY A 20 17.77 11.71 -0.31
N CYS A 21 18.59 11.15 0.56
CA CYS A 21 18.52 9.75 0.97
C CYS A 21 17.66 9.70 2.24
N GLY A 22 16.36 9.47 2.07
CA GLY A 22 15.44 9.17 3.15
C GLY A 22 15.15 7.67 3.21
N ASN A 23 14.61 7.19 4.32
CA ASN A 23 13.81 5.96 4.28
C ASN A 23 12.61 6.28 3.41
N ASP A 24 12.39 5.54 2.33
CA ASP A 24 11.25 5.76 1.45
C ASP A 24 10.02 4.98 1.94
N LEU A 25 8.83 5.51 1.67
CA LEU A 25 7.59 4.75 1.76
C LEU A 25 7.73 3.50 0.89
N THR A 26 7.56 2.31 1.48
CA THR A 26 7.68 1.05 0.75
C THR A 26 6.50 0.14 1.04
N TYR A 27 6.21 -0.76 0.11
CA TYR A 27 5.28 -1.86 0.33
C TYR A 27 5.78 -3.13 -0.36
N SER A 28 5.37 -4.27 0.18
CA SER A 28 5.67 -5.58 -0.41
C SER A 28 4.52 -6.55 -0.15
N GLU A 29 4.19 -7.37 -1.15
CA GLU A 29 3.28 -8.50 -0.96
C GLU A 29 3.91 -9.55 -0.04
N VAL A 30 3.14 -10.10 0.87
CA VAL A 30 3.56 -11.11 1.84
C VAL A 30 2.64 -12.33 1.78
N SER A 31 3.21 -13.52 2.01
CA SER A 31 2.42 -14.76 2.08
C SER A 31 1.62 -14.80 3.38
N ILE A 32 0.35 -15.23 3.29
CA ILE A 32 -0.57 -15.39 4.42
C ILE A 32 -0.23 -16.63 5.24
N ASP A 33 0.38 -17.65 4.64
CA ASP A 33 0.59 -18.98 5.25
C ASP A 33 1.45 -18.97 6.54
N HIS A 34 2.20 -17.89 6.78
CA HIS A 34 3.18 -17.80 7.87
C HIS A 34 3.12 -16.47 8.62
N VAL A 35 1.94 -15.84 8.72
CA VAL A 35 1.77 -14.62 9.49
C VAL A 35 1.71 -14.88 11.00
N GLU A 36 1.94 -13.84 11.79
CA GLU A 36 1.82 -13.90 13.25
C GLU A 36 0.36 -14.11 13.70
N SER A 37 0.15 -14.70 14.88
CA SER A 37 -1.17 -15.16 15.34
C SER A 37 -2.25 -14.08 15.39
N ASN A 38 -1.88 -12.83 15.69
CA ASN A 38 -2.83 -11.73 15.77
C ASN A 38 -3.29 -11.30 14.36
N LEU A 39 -2.38 -11.28 13.40
CA LEU A 39 -2.69 -10.99 12.01
C LEU A 39 -3.50 -12.13 11.37
N ASP A 40 -3.17 -13.38 11.69
CA ASP A 40 -3.94 -14.55 11.26
C ASP A 40 -5.40 -14.47 11.74
N ALA A 41 -5.62 -14.19 13.03
CA ALA A 41 -6.95 -14.04 13.59
C ALA A 41 -7.72 -12.87 12.95
N PHE A 42 -7.04 -11.76 12.66
CA PHE A 42 -7.64 -10.63 11.94
C PHE A 42 -8.05 -11.01 10.51
N ILE A 43 -7.20 -11.73 9.78
CA ILE A 43 -7.48 -12.19 8.41
C ILE A 43 -8.68 -13.14 8.41
N GLN A 44 -8.75 -14.10 9.33
CA GLN A 44 -9.89 -15.03 9.45
C GLN A 44 -11.21 -14.31 9.72
N GLN A 45 -11.18 -13.17 10.43
CA GLN A 45 -12.36 -12.34 10.64
C GLN A 45 -12.73 -11.54 9.37
N ALA A 46 -11.75 -11.12 8.58
CA ALA A 46 -11.93 -10.32 7.37
C ALA A 46 -12.34 -11.14 6.14
N GLU A 47 -11.80 -12.36 6.00
CA GLU A 47 -11.95 -13.26 4.85
C GLU A 47 -13.39 -13.44 4.33
N PRO A 48 -14.45 -13.51 5.17
CA PRO A 48 -15.81 -13.76 4.70
C PRO A 48 -16.44 -12.65 3.82
N GLU A 49 -15.86 -11.45 3.76
CA GLU A 49 -16.40 -10.31 3.04
C GLU A 49 -15.40 -9.79 1.99
N ASN A 50 -15.91 -9.20 0.91
CA ASN A 50 -15.06 -8.46 -0.04
C ASN A 50 -14.74 -7.08 0.54
N GLY A 51 -13.48 -6.67 0.47
CA GLY A 51 -13.11 -5.34 0.93
C GLY A 51 -11.61 -5.13 1.08
N ILE A 52 -11.29 -4.01 1.72
CA ILE A 52 -9.94 -3.64 2.12
C ILE A 52 -9.91 -3.46 3.64
N TYR A 53 -8.89 -4.05 4.26
CA TYR A 53 -8.77 -4.19 5.70
C TYR A 53 -7.39 -3.72 6.14
N LEU A 54 -7.33 -2.98 7.25
CA LEU A 54 -6.07 -2.49 7.81
C LEU A 54 -5.77 -3.16 9.14
N PHE A 55 -4.53 -3.60 9.30
CA PHE A 55 -4.01 -4.10 10.56
C PHE A 55 -2.73 -3.37 10.95
N PHE A 56 -2.78 -2.55 12.00
CA PHE A 56 -1.60 -1.85 12.51
C PHE A 56 -0.71 -2.83 13.28
N HIS A 57 0.53 -3.01 12.79
CA HIS A 57 1.51 -3.90 13.41
C HIS A 57 2.37 -3.15 14.43
N ASN A 58 2.77 -1.93 14.11
CA ASN A 58 3.53 -1.03 14.99
C ASN A 58 3.39 0.43 14.51
N ASP A 59 4.15 1.35 15.10
CA ASP A 59 4.06 2.80 14.79
C ASP A 59 4.46 3.16 13.35
N ASP A 60 5.26 2.34 12.69
CA ASP A 60 5.84 2.63 11.37
C ASP A 60 5.44 1.63 10.27
N SER A 61 4.58 0.66 10.57
CA SER A 61 4.14 -0.33 9.60
C SER A 61 2.77 -0.91 9.92
N PHE A 62 2.07 -1.28 8.85
CA PHE A 62 0.77 -1.90 8.91
C PHE A 62 0.57 -2.83 7.71
N TYR A 63 -0.35 -3.76 7.87
CA TYR A 63 -0.75 -4.66 6.81
C TYR A 63 -2.03 -4.16 6.14
N VAL A 64 -2.08 -4.34 4.83
CA VAL A 64 -3.27 -4.17 4.00
C VAL A 64 -3.68 -5.53 3.49
N TYR A 65 -4.83 -6.01 3.95
CA TYR A 65 -5.45 -7.21 3.41
C TYR A 65 -6.56 -6.79 2.46
N VAL A 66 -6.55 -7.34 1.25
CA VAL A 66 -7.56 -7.05 0.22
C VAL A 66 -8.20 -8.36 -0.19
N THR A 67 -9.52 -8.38 -0.24
CA THR A 67 -10.33 -9.52 -0.70
C THR A 67 -11.29 -9.07 -1.79
N SER A 68 -11.40 -9.90 -2.82
CA SER A 68 -12.25 -9.71 -3.98
C SER A 68 -12.98 -11.01 -4.29
N GLY A 69 -13.98 -10.98 -5.15
CA GLY A 69 -14.48 -12.21 -5.77
C GLY A 69 -15.32 -13.14 -4.89
N HIS A 70 -15.90 -12.68 -3.77
CA HIS A 70 -17.11 -13.32 -3.24
C HIS A 70 -18.26 -13.00 -4.19
N LEU A 71 -18.48 -13.91 -5.12
CA LEU A 71 -19.44 -13.74 -6.21
C LEU A 71 -20.83 -14.17 -5.79
N THR A 72 -21.83 -13.45 -6.30
CA THR A 72 -23.18 -14.00 -6.40
C THR A 72 -23.26 -14.96 -7.60
N GLN A 73 -24.21 -15.90 -7.57
CA GLN A 73 -24.32 -16.95 -8.59
C GLN A 73 -24.46 -16.34 -10.00
N GLY A 74 -23.50 -16.62 -10.89
CA GLY A 74 -23.50 -16.17 -12.29
C GLY A 74 -22.51 -15.05 -12.62
N GLU A 75 -21.81 -14.50 -11.64
CA GLU A 75 -20.73 -13.53 -11.86
C GLU A 75 -19.40 -14.25 -12.17
N ARG A 76 -18.48 -13.53 -12.84
CA ARG A 76 -17.12 -14.02 -13.09
C ARG A 76 -16.20 -13.63 -11.93
N PRO A 77 -15.24 -14.49 -11.54
CA PRO A 77 -14.32 -14.16 -10.47
C PRO A 77 -13.54 -12.91 -10.79
N LEU A 78 -13.28 -12.13 -9.75
CA LEU A 78 -12.40 -10.97 -9.79
C LEU A 78 -11.10 -11.33 -9.10
N HIS A 79 -10.00 -10.79 -9.59
CA HIS A 79 -8.72 -10.83 -8.90
C HIS A 79 -8.16 -9.42 -8.80
N ILE A 80 -7.30 -9.23 -7.80
CA ILE A 80 -6.58 -7.99 -7.62
C ILE A 80 -5.46 -7.97 -8.67
N SER A 81 -5.53 -7.05 -9.63
CA SER A 81 -4.57 -6.93 -10.74
C SER A 81 -3.44 -5.96 -10.42
N ASN A 82 -3.71 -4.97 -9.57
CA ASN A 82 -2.76 -3.92 -9.23
C ASN A 82 -2.93 -3.47 -7.77
N PHE A 83 -1.82 -3.04 -7.16
CA PHE A 83 -1.78 -2.45 -5.82
C PHE A 83 -0.68 -1.39 -5.77
N ASN A 84 -0.99 -0.24 -5.20
CA ASN A 84 -0.03 0.84 -5.04
C ASN A 84 -0.31 1.65 -3.77
N VAL A 85 0.74 2.26 -3.22
CA VAL A 85 0.64 3.17 -2.08
C VAL A 85 1.38 4.46 -2.42
N GLU A 86 0.71 5.58 -2.27
CA GLU A 86 1.27 6.90 -2.50
C GLU A 86 1.06 7.79 -1.30
N ARG A 87 2.01 8.69 -1.05
CA ARG A 87 1.86 9.74 -0.05
C ARG A 87 1.58 11.08 -0.73
N LYS A 88 0.55 11.79 -0.24
CA LYS A 88 0.21 13.16 -0.67
C LYS A 88 0.13 14.05 0.58
N GLY A 89 1.23 14.72 0.89
CA GLY A 89 1.37 15.46 2.15
C GLY A 89 1.42 14.49 3.34
N ASP A 90 0.48 14.63 4.26
CA ASP A 90 0.33 13.81 5.47
C ASP A 90 -0.74 12.72 5.35
N VAL A 91 -1.34 12.61 4.16
CA VAL A 91 -2.33 11.57 3.82
C VAL A 91 -1.66 10.47 3.00
N LEU A 92 -1.92 9.23 3.39
CA LEU A 92 -1.53 8.05 2.64
C LEU A 92 -2.71 7.57 1.79
N HIS A 93 -2.47 7.33 0.51
CA HIS A 93 -3.47 6.80 -0.41
C HIS A 93 -3.09 5.38 -0.81
N ILE A 94 -3.99 4.44 -0.57
CA ILE A 94 -3.86 3.04 -0.97
C ILE A 94 -4.76 2.82 -2.17
N TYR A 95 -4.21 2.31 -3.25
CA TYR A 95 -4.91 2.02 -4.50
C TYR A 95 -4.87 0.53 -4.78
N TYR A 96 -5.99 -0.04 -5.20
CA TYR A 96 -5.99 -1.35 -5.84
C TYR A 96 -6.99 -1.41 -6.99
N GLU A 97 -6.72 -2.31 -7.92
CA GLU A 97 -7.56 -2.55 -9.09
C GLU A 97 -8.02 -4.01 -9.12
N GLU A 98 -9.26 -4.20 -9.57
CA GLU A 98 -9.86 -5.52 -9.75
C GLU A 98 -10.13 -5.76 -11.23
N GLU A 99 -9.76 -6.94 -11.72
CA GLU A 99 -10.04 -7.37 -13.09
C GLU A 99 -10.70 -8.75 -13.10
N GLN A 100 -11.43 -9.04 -14.19
CA GLN A 100 -11.99 -10.37 -14.41
C GLN A 100 -10.86 -11.41 -14.46
N ALA A 101 -11.08 -12.51 -13.76
CA ALA A 101 -10.15 -13.60 -13.64
C ALA A 101 -10.73 -14.89 -14.24
N GLU A 102 -9.85 -15.87 -14.44
CA GLU A 102 -10.26 -17.26 -14.63
C GLU A 102 -10.66 -17.89 -13.28
N GLU A 103 -11.41 -18.99 -13.34
CA GLU A 103 -11.75 -19.76 -12.15
C GLU A 103 -10.49 -20.24 -11.42
N GLY A 104 -10.47 -20.09 -10.09
CA GLY A 104 -9.33 -20.51 -9.25
C GLY A 104 -8.21 -19.48 -9.11
N SER A 105 -8.37 -18.26 -9.64
CA SER A 105 -7.44 -17.16 -9.34
C SER A 105 -7.48 -16.80 -7.86
N ASN A 106 -6.32 -16.44 -7.30
CA ASN A 106 -6.25 -15.98 -5.92
C ASN A 106 -6.96 -14.62 -5.81
N ASN A 107 -8.02 -14.59 -5.02
CA ASN A 107 -8.92 -13.47 -4.87
C ASN A 107 -8.59 -12.60 -3.65
N HIS A 108 -7.52 -12.93 -2.93
CA HIS A 108 -7.07 -12.17 -1.78
C HIS A 108 -5.56 -11.91 -1.83
N ARG A 109 -5.12 -10.79 -1.27
CA ARG A 109 -3.71 -10.42 -1.17
C ARG A 109 -3.42 -9.69 0.13
N LEU A 110 -2.19 -9.87 0.63
CA LEU A 110 -1.71 -9.23 1.84
C LEU A 110 -0.44 -8.45 1.53
N TYR A 111 -0.42 -7.18 1.94
CA TYR A 111 0.72 -6.28 1.73
C TYR A 111 1.21 -5.74 3.07
N LEU A 112 2.52 -5.71 3.28
CA LEU A 112 3.14 -4.96 4.36
C LEU A 112 3.52 -3.58 3.83
N VAL A 113 3.02 -2.52 4.46
CA VAL A 113 3.38 -1.12 4.16
C VAL A 113 4.27 -0.59 5.27
N LYS A 114 5.39 0.01 4.91
CA LYS A 114 6.34 0.65 5.84
C LYS A 114 6.40 2.14 5.56
N LEU A 115 6.13 2.91 6.61
CA LEU A 115 6.09 4.36 6.59
C LEU A 115 7.50 4.94 6.76
N ASP A 116 7.78 5.98 5.99
CA ASP A 116 8.97 6.82 6.11
C ASP A 116 8.86 7.87 7.22
N LYS A 117 7.62 8.24 7.57
CA LYS A 117 7.27 9.28 8.55
C LYS A 117 5.81 9.11 8.99
N PRO A 118 5.38 9.72 10.10
CA PRO A 118 3.98 9.66 10.57
C PRO A 118 2.98 10.10 9.50
N ILE A 119 1.74 9.64 9.65
CA ILE A 119 0.60 9.97 8.79
C ILE A 119 -0.59 10.34 9.66
N GLU A 120 -1.45 11.23 9.17
CA GLU A 120 -2.68 11.64 9.87
C GLU A 120 -3.89 10.85 9.39
N GLU A 121 -3.88 10.44 8.11
CA GLU A 121 -5.03 9.86 7.44
C GLU A 121 -4.58 8.81 6.42
N ILE A 122 -5.39 7.76 6.25
CA ILE A 122 -5.23 6.74 5.22
C ILE A 122 -6.54 6.67 4.45
N ASN A 123 -6.47 6.78 3.13
CA ASN A 123 -7.61 6.67 2.22
C ASN A 123 -7.43 5.50 1.26
N ALA A 124 -8.49 4.72 1.04
CA ALA A 124 -8.48 3.60 0.11
C ALA A 124 -9.24 3.94 -1.17
N TYR A 125 -8.71 3.47 -2.30
CA TYR A 125 -9.29 3.64 -3.61
C TYR A 125 -9.34 2.29 -4.32
N LYS A 126 -10.53 1.89 -4.75
CA LYS A 126 -10.74 0.73 -5.62
C LYS A 126 -11.11 1.21 -7.02
N ASN A 127 -10.38 0.77 -8.05
CA ASN A 127 -10.66 1.13 -9.45
C ASN A 127 -10.82 2.66 -9.67
N GLY A 128 -10.06 3.45 -8.91
CA GLY A 128 -10.11 4.93 -8.95
C GLY A 128 -11.19 5.59 -8.10
N GLU A 129 -12.08 4.83 -7.45
CA GLU A 129 -13.12 5.35 -6.56
C GLU A 129 -12.73 5.18 -5.09
N GLU A 130 -12.94 6.21 -4.28
CA GLU A 130 -12.68 6.16 -2.84
C GLU A 130 -13.68 5.22 -2.15
N ILE A 131 -13.18 4.35 -1.26
CA ILE A 131 -13.98 3.39 -0.53
C ILE A 131 -13.60 3.39 0.96
N PRO A 132 -14.52 3.03 1.86
CA PRO A 132 -14.19 2.84 3.26
C PRO A 132 -13.40 1.56 3.49
N PHE A 133 -12.61 1.52 4.57
CA PHE A 133 -12.08 0.27 5.10
C PHE A 133 -13.21 -0.55 5.74
N ALA A 134 -13.26 -1.84 5.41
CA ALA A 134 -14.25 -2.76 5.96
C ALA A 134 -13.98 -3.06 7.44
N MET A 135 -12.70 -3.17 7.82
CA MET A 135 -12.28 -3.32 9.20
C MET A 135 -10.91 -2.69 9.41
N VAL A 136 -10.71 -2.17 10.62
CA VAL A 136 -9.41 -1.70 11.10
C VAL A 136 -9.11 -2.39 12.43
N GLY A 137 -7.94 -2.98 12.53
CA GLY A 137 -7.45 -3.67 13.73
C GLY A 137 -5.99 -3.33 14.01
N GLY A 138 -5.47 -3.90 15.09
CA GLY A 138 -4.07 -3.77 15.47
C GLY A 138 -3.78 -4.54 16.75
N SER A 139 -2.50 -4.66 17.07
CA SER A 139 -2.00 -5.32 18.29
C SER A 139 -1.41 -4.34 19.29
#